data_AF-A0A1I8CN35-F1
#
_entry.id   AF-A0A1I8CN35-F1
#
_cell.length_a   1.000
_cell.length_b   1.000
_cell.length_c   1.000
_cell.angle_alpha   90.00
_cell.angle_beta   90.00
_cell.angle_gamma   90.00
#
_symmetry.space_group_name_H-M   'P 1'
#
loop_
_entity.id
_entity.type
_entity.pdbx_description
1 polymer ?
#
loop_
_entity_poly.entity_id
_entity_poly.type
_entity_poly.pdbx_seq_one_letter_code
_entity_poly.pdbx_strand_id
1 'polypeptide(L)' 'MCGLDQEPDEPVSKEDILKGKQLLVIMGIFLICIIALAIFYEIVRPVINNPKYPFYNKQPNYKFTFIPPKSFD' A
#
# COMPACT_ATOMS: atom_id res chain seq x y z
N MET A 1 -27.96 -50.30 24.39
CA MET A 1 -27.34 -49.08 24.97
C MET A 1 -26.52 -48.42 23.87
N CYS A 2 -26.61 -47.08 23.76
CA CYS A 2 -26.03 -46.18 22.74
C CYS A 2 -26.54 -46.41 21.31
N GLY A 3 -27.48 -45.65 20.75
CA GLY A 3 -27.76 -44.23 21.02
C GLY A 3 -26.56 -43.37 20.58
N LEU A 4 -26.08 -43.57 19.34
CA LEU A 4 -25.24 -42.57 18.69
C LEU A 4 -26.21 -41.54 18.15
N ASP A 5 -26.33 -40.45 18.91
CA ASP A 5 -27.02 -39.24 18.54
C ASP A 5 -26.46 -38.79 17.19
N GLN A 6 -27.23 -39.08 16.14
CA GLN A 6 -27.08 -38.43 14.86
C GLN A 6 -27.31 -36.95 15.14
N GLU A 7 -26.21 -36.17 15.23
CA GLU A 7 -26.29 -34.72 15.22
C GLU A 7 -27.24 -34.37 14.07
N PRO A 8 -28.36 -33.67 14.35
CA PRO A 8 -29.28 -33.33 13.28
C PRO A 8 -28.46 -32.54 12.28
N ASP A 9 -28.47 -32.99 11.01
CA ASP A 9 -27.96 -32.23 9.88
C ASP A 9 -28.73 -30.89 9.88
N GLU A 10 -28.23 -29.91 10.64
CA GLU A 10 -28.82 -28.59 10.68
C GLU A 10 -28.74 -28.07 9.25
N PRO A 11 -29.87 -27.65 8.67
CA PRO A 11 -29.87 -27.17 7.31
C PRO A 11 -28.99 -25.92 7.30
N VAL A 12 -27.76 -26.06 6.78
CA VAL A 12 -26.78 -24.98 6.67
C VAL A 12 -27.54 -23.77 6.13
N SER A 13 -27.75 -22.77 6.99
CA SER A 13 -28.66 -21.70 6.66
C SER A 13 -28.09 -20.99 5.44
N LYS A 14 -28.93 -20.72 4.44
CA LYS A 14 -28.50 -20.03 3.22
C LYS A 14 -27.84 -18.69 3.54
N GLU A 15 -28.18 -18.14 4.70
CA GLU A 15 -27.68 -16.90 5.30
C GLU A 15 -26.21 -17.04 5.71
N ASP A 16 -25.83 -18.17 6.31
CA ASP A 16 -24.44 -18.46 6.70
C ASP A 16 -23.56 -18.81 5.51
N ILE A 17 -24.11 -19.47 4.48
CA ILE A 17 -23.42 -19.68 3.19
C ILE A 17 -23.18 -18.35 2.48
N LEU A 18 -24.16 -17.44 2.52
CA LEU A 18 -24.05 -16.12 1.91
C LEU A 18 -23.00 -15.26 2.64
N LYS A 19 -22.98 -15.30 3.98
CA LYS A 19 -21.92 -14.68 4.80
C LYS A 19 -20.54 -15.27 4.53
N GLY A 20 -20.43 -16.60 4.41
CA GLY A 20 -19.18 -17.29 4.10
C GLY A 20 -18.60 -16.90 2.73
N LYS A 21 -19.46 -16.80 1.71
CA LYS A 21 -19.05 -16.32 0.38
C LYS A 21 -18.58 -14.87 0.40
N GLN A 22 -19.29 -13.99 1.11
CA GLN A 22 -18.91 -12.59 1.25
C GLN A 22 -17.56 -12.45 1.97
N LEU A 23 -17.33 -13.22 3.03
CA LEU A 23 -16.05 -13.27 3.75
C LEU A 23 -14.90 -13.67 2.83
N LEU A 24 -15.10 -14.70 2.00
CA LEU A 24 -14.09 -15.19 1.06
C LEU A 24 -13.72 -14.14 -0.01
N VAL A 25 -14.72 -13.39 -0.51
CA VAL A 25 -14.48 -12.27 -1.44
C VAL A 25 -13.69 -11.15 -0.77
N ILE A 26 -14.04 -10.78 0.47
CA ILE A 26 -13.31 -9.75 1.24
C ILE A 26 -11.85 -10.18 1.47
N MET A 27 -11.62 -11.44 1.84
CA MET A 27 -10.27 -11.98 2.00
C MET A 27 -9.47 -11.93 0.69
N GLY A 28 -10.10 -12.25 -0.44
CA GLY A 28 -9.47 -12.15 -1.76
C GLY A 28 -9.06 -10.72 -2.11
N ILE A 29 -9.96 -9.75 -1.90
CA ILE A 29 -9.67 -8.32 -2.13
C ILE A 29 -8.54 -7.85 -1.21
N PHE A 30 -8.57 -8.22 0.06
CA PHE A 30 -7.52 -7.87 1.02
C PHE A 30 -6.14 -8.37 0.59
N LEU A 31 -6.06 -9.61 0.09
CA LEU A 31 -4.81 -10.21 -0.37
C LEU A 31 -4.28 -9.49 -1.64
N ILE A 32 -5.18 -9.11 -2.56
CA ILE A 32 -4.83 -8.30 -3.73
C ILE A 32 -4.29 -6.93 -3.31
N CYS A 33 -4.91 -6.28 -2.31
CA CYS A 33 -4.43 -5.00 -1.79
C CYS A 33 -3.02 -5.12 -1.19
N ILE A 34 -2.72 -6.19 -0.46
CA ILE A 34 -1.38 -6.44 0.08
C ILE A 34 -0.36 -6.60 -1.05
N ILE A 35 -0.68 -7.38 -2.08
CA ILE A 35 0.21 -7.57 -3.24
C ILE A 35 0.45 -6.22 -3.94
N ALA A 36 -0.60 -5.42 -4.15
CA ALA A 36 -0.48 -4.11 -4.77
C ALA A 36 0.43 -3.17 -3.96
N LEU A 37 0.31 -3.19 -2.63
CA LEU A 37 1.19 -2.42 -1.73
C LEU A 37 2.64 -2.88 -1.80
N ALA A 38 2.89 -4.19 -1.89
CA ALA A 38 4.25 -4.73 -2.04
C ALA A 38 4.89 -4.28 -3.37
N ILE A 39 4.14 -4.33 -4.47
CA ILE A 39 4.60 -3.84 -5.78
C ILE A 39 4.89 -2.33 -5.72
N PHE A 40 3.98 -1.55 -5.12
CA PHE A 40 4.16 -0.11 -4.96
C PHE A 40 5.41 0.21 -4.13
N TYR A 41 5.66 -0.54 -3.06
CA TYR A 41 6.85 -0.39 -2.24
C TYR A 41 8.13 -0.62 -3.06
N GLU A 42 8.20 -1.66 -3.89
CA GLU A 42 9.37 -1.90 -4.76
C GLU A 42 9.60 -0.78 -5.78
N ILE A 43 8.53 -0.20 -6.33
CA ILE A 43 8.62 0.93 -7.26
C ILE A 43 9.16 2.19 -6.56
N VAL A 44 8.76 2.42 -5.31
CA VAL A 44 9.15 3.62 -4.55
C VAL A 44 10.52 3.46 -3.87
N ARG A 45 10.94 2.23 -3.55
CA ARG A 45 12.25 1.89 -2.95
C ARG A 45 13.44 2.61 -3.61
N PRO A 46 13.62 2.61 -4.96
CA PRO A 46 14.75 3.30 -5.59
C PRO A 46 14.67 4.83 -5.46
N VAL A 47 13.49 5.41 -5.24
CA VAL A 47 13.35 6.85 -5.00
C VAL A 47 13.78 7.20 -3.58
N ILE A 48 13.29 6.46 -2.58
CA ILE A 48 13.61 6.68 -1.16
C ILE A 48 15.10 6.43 -0.89
N ASN A 49 15.65 5.33 -1.41
CA ASN A 49 17.02 4.92 -1.12
C ASN A 49 18.06 5.56 -2.04
N ASN A 50 17.67 6.47 -2.94
CA ASN A 50 18.62 7.17 -3.78
C ASN A 50 19.07 8.49 -3.13
N PRO A 51 20.30 8.56 -2.59
CA PRO A 51 20.83 9.78 -1.98
C PRO A 51 21.05 10.92 -3.00
N LYS A 52 20.99 10.62 -4.31
CA LYS A 52 21.08 11.60 -5.41
C LYS A 52 19.71 12.00 -5.96
N TYR A 53 18.60 11.63 -5.32
CA TYR A 53 17.29 12.07 -5.80
C TYR A 53 17.22 13.62 -5.76
N PRO A 54 16.91 14.28 -6.89
CA PRO A 54 17.15 15.71 -7.08
C PRO A 54 16.34 16.62 -6.12
N PHE A 55 15.35 16.06 -5.44
CA PHE A 55 14.52 16.78 -4.46
C PHE A 55 15.06 16.72 -3.03
N TYR A 56 15.90 15.73 -2.67
CA TYR A 56 16.46 15.63 -1.31
C TYR A 56 17.66 16.55 -1.09
N ASN A 57 18.43 16.82 -2.15
CA ASN A 57 19.69 17.58 -2.07
C ASN A 57 19.57 19.05 -2.54
N LYS A 58 18.42 19.69 -2.30
CA LYS A 58 18.29 21.13 -2.55
C LYS A 58 19.07 21.91 -1.49
N GLN A 59 20.39 22.02 -1.68
CA GLN A 59 21.19 22.94 -0.90
C GLN A 59 20.79 24.38 -1.28
N PRO A 60 20.35 25.22 -0.33
CA PRO A 60 20.10 26.62 -0.60
C PRO A 60 21.39 27.27 -1.10
N ASN A 61 21.35 27.82 -2.31
CA ASN A 61 22.49 28.49 -2.91
C ASN A 61 22.58 29.93 -2.35
N TYR A 62 23.44 30.14 -1.36
CA TYR A 62 23.70 31.44 -0.76
C TYR A 62 24.75 32.28 -1.50
N LYS A 63 25.03 31.99 -2.79
CA LYS A 63 25.93 32.84 -3.58
C LYS A 63 25.31 34.22 -3.74
N PHE A 64 25.83 35.18 -2.96
CA PHE A 64 25.62 36.61 -3.20
C PHE A 64 26.15 36.94 -4.59
N THR A 65 25.26 37.12 -5.55
CA THR A 65 25.63 37.58 -6.88
C THR A 65 25.82 39.09 -6.78
N PHE A 66 27.05 39.54 -6.54
CA PHE A 66 27.38 40.96 -6.64
C PHE A 66 27.31 41.35 -8.12
N ILE A 67 26.30 42.13 -8.49
CA ILE A 67 26.21 42.72 -9.83
C ILE A 67 26.90 44.09 -9.73
N PRO A 68 28.12 44.26 -10.29
CA PRO A 68 28.76 45.56 -10.31
C PRO A 68 27.90 46.54 -11.13
N PRO A 69 27.75 47.81 -10.71
CA PRO A 69 27.08 48.82 -11.52
C PRO A 69 27.84 48.98 -12.83
N LYS A 70 27.11 48.92 -13.96
CA LYS A 70 27.69 49.16 -15.28
C LYS A 70 28.32 50.55 -15.30
N SER A 71 29.63 50.63 -15.51
CA SER A 71 30.26 51.89 -15.90
C SER A 71 29.73 52.25 -17.30
N PHE A 72 29.06 53.39 -17.40
CA PHE A 72 28.81 54.02 -18.68
C PHE A 72 30.10 54.78 -19.04
N ASP A 73 30.83 54.27 -20.03
CA ASP A 73 31.91 55.01 -20.71
C ASP A 73 31.32 56.09 -21.62
#